data_AF-A0A7H8V3C5-F1
#
_entry.id   AF-A0A7H8V3C5-F1
#
_cell.length_a   1.000
_cell.length_b   1.000
_cell.length_c   1.000
_cell.angle_alpha   90.00
_cell.angle_beta   90.00
_cell.angle_gamma   90.00
#
_symmetry.space_group_name_H-M   'P 1'
#
loop_
_entity.id
_entity.type
_entity.pdbx_description
1 polymer ?
#
loop_
_entity_poly.entity_id
_entity_poly.type
_entity_poly.pdbx_seq_one_letter_code
_entity_poly.pdbx_strand_id
1 'polypeptide(L)' 'MTKYTIRYHLKKENPYSVWNDTEELIEDNLSYGEALYWSFRELAKYVQLGYLAQNEADSMRGDIEAYNNFINKLAG' A
#
# COMPACT_ATOMS: atom_id res chain seq x y z
N MET A 1 -6.36 13.05 3.84
CA MET A 1 -6.18 12.13 2.71
C MET A 1 -6.48 10.73 3.20
N THR A 2 -7.25 9.94 2.46
CA THR A 2 -7.51 8.55 2.80
C THR A 2 -6.22 7.75 2.69
N LYS A 3 -5.91 6.97 3.73
CA LYS A 3 -4.77 6.06 3.78
C LYS A 3 -5.22 4.66 3.44
N TYR A 4 -4.32 3.87 2.87
CA TYR A 4 -4.63 2.52 2.43
C TYR A 4 -3.55 1.54 2.87
N THR A 5 -3.97 0.38 3.36
CA THR A 5 -3.07 -0.71 3.77
C THR A 5 -3.38 -1.96 2.96
N ILE A 6 -2.34 -2.74 2.65
CA ILE A 6 -2.48 -4.02 1.95
C ILE A 6 -2.43 -5.14 2.98
N ARG A 7 -3.46 -5.99 2.99
CA ARG A 7 -3.54 -7.15 3.90
C ARG A 7 -3.34 -8.45 3.14
N TYR A 8 -2.56 -9.34 3.73
CA TYR A 8 -2.38 -10.72 3.27
C TYR A 8 -3.39 -11.65 3.95
N HIS A 9 -3.95 -12.57 3.17
CA HIS A 9 -4.88 -13.61 3.62
C HIS A 9 -4.32 -14.98 3.26
N LEU A 10 -4.62 -15.99 4.08
CA LEU A 10 -4.28 -17.39 3.80
C LEU A 10 -5.23 -17.99 2.73
N LYS A 11 -5.20 -17.43 1.51
CA LYS A 11 -5.92 -17.92 0.33
C LYS A 11 -4.95 -18.57 -0.66
N LYS A 12 -5.43 -19.54 -1.45
CA LYS A 12 -4.63 -20.26 -2.46
C LYS A 12 -4.26 -19.38 -3.66
N GLU A 13 -5.16 -18.49 -4.04
CA GLU A 13 -5.01 -17.58 -5.18
C GLU A 13 -5.26 -16.16 -4.69
N ASN A 14 -4.51 -15.23 -5.26
CA ASN A 14 -4.64 -13.80 -5.04
C ASN A 14 -4.88 -13.39 -3.57
N PRO A 15 -3.87 -13.61 -2.70
CA PRO A 15 -4.04 -13.53 -1.26
C PRO A 15 -4.08 -12.09 -0.71
N TYR A 16 -4.05 -11.06 -1.55
CA TYR A 16 -3.97 -9.67 -1.10
C TYR A 16 -5.30 -8.92 -1.26
N SER A 17 -5.46 -7.89 -0.43
CA SER A 17 -6.58 -6.95 -0.46
C SER A 17 -6.13 -5.59 0.06
N VAL A 18 -6.87 -4.55 -0.27
CA VAL A 18 -6.62 -3.17 0.13
C VAL A 18 -7.74 -2.68 1.03
N TRP A 19 -7.36 -2.01 2.12
CA TRP A 19 -8.28 -1.49 3.14
C TRP A 19 -7.98 -0.03 3.40
N ASN A 20 -9.00 0.81 3.57
CA ASN A 20 -8.81 2.19 3.98
C ASN A 20 -8.65 2.33 5.50
N ASP A 21 -8.44 3.56 5.97
CA ASP A 21 -8.30 3.91 7.39
C ASP A 21 -9.60 3.81 8.21
N THR A 22 -10.75 3.60 7.55
CA THR A 22 -12.03 3.31 8.20
C THR A 22 -12.36 1.81 8.27
N GLU A 23 -11.39 0.94 7.96
CA GLU A 23 -11.57 -0.52 7.88
C GLU A 23 -12.56 -0.95 6.77
N GLU A 24 -12.74 -0.12 5.74
CA GLU A 24 -13.50 -0.48 4.56
C GLU A 24 -12.61 -1.23 3.57
N LEU A 25 -13.13 -2.34 3.03
CA LEU A 25 -12.49 -3.08 1.94
C LEU A 25 -12.65 -2.32 0.64
N ILE A 26 -11.52 -1.93 0.03
CA ILE A 26 -11.47 -1.14 -1.21
C ILE A 26 -11.32 -2.04 -2.42
N GLU A 27 -10.45 -3.05 -2.31
CA GLU A 27 -10.14 -3.96 -3.40
C GLU A 27 -9.71 -5.31 -2.83
N ASP A 28 -10.14 -6.41 -3.43
CA ASP A 28 -9.80 -7.76 -2.98
C ASP A 28 -9.30 -8.63 -4.13
N ASN A 29 -8.94 -9.88 -3.80
CA ASN A 29 -8.53 -10.86 -4.79
C ASN A 29 -7.36 -10.37 -5.67
N LEU A 30 -6.38 -9.72 -5.03
CA LEU A 30 -5.15 -9.24 -5.67
C LEU A 30 -4.03 -10.28 -5.59
N SER A 31 -3.39 -10.55 -6.72
CA SER A 31 -2.09 -11.20 -6.76
C SER A 31 -1.01 -10.34 -6.11
N TYR A 32 0.17 -10.92 -5.86
CA TYR A 32 1.31 -10.16 -5.35
C TYR A 32 1.70 -9.00 -6.27
N GLY A 33 1.72 -9.24 -7.59
CA GLY A 33 2.06 -8.23 -8.58
C GLY A 33 1.06 -7.08 -8.63
N GLU A 34 -0.24 -7.38 -8.51
CA GLU A 34 -1.29 -6.36 -8.45
C GLU A 34 -1.21 -5.55 -7.16
N ALA A 35 -0.96 -6.20 -6.02
CA ALA A 35 -0.75 -5.52 -4.75
C ALA A 35 0.47 -4.57 -4.79
N LEU A 36 1.58 -4.99 -5.41
CA LEU A 36 2.74 -4.12 -5.61
C LEU A 36 2.47 -2.95 -6.55
N TYR A 37 1.75 -3.20 -7.63
CA TYR A 37 1.35 -2.11 -8.53
C TYR A 37 0.44 -1.12 -7.80
N TRP A 38 -0.43 -1.62 -6.93
CA TRP A 38 -1.31 -0.82 -6.11
C TRP A 38 -0.53 0.11 -5.18
N SER A 39 0.42 -0.44 -4.39
CA SER A 39 1.27 0.38 -3.51
C SER A 39 2.11 1.39 -4.27
N PHE A 40 2.64 1.04 -5.46
CA PHE A 40 3.41 1.95 -6.29
C PHE A 40 2.61 3.18 -6.73
N ARG A 41 1.35 2.99 -7.15
CA ARG A 41 0.46 4.11 -7.51
C ARG A 41 0.22 5.04 -6.34
N GLU A 42 0.04 4.51 -5.14
CA GLU A 42 -0.15 5.34 -3.94
C GLU A 42 1.13 6.07 -3.53
N LEU A 43 2.28 5.39 -3.51
CA LEU A 43 3.58 6.02 -3.20
C LEU A 43 3.85 7.24 -4.08
N ALA A 44 3.52 7.17 -5.38
CA ALA A 44 3.64 8.31 -6.29
C ALA A 44 2.80 9.53 -5.86
N LYS A 45 1.60 9.32 -5.28
CA LYS A 45 0.78 10.42 -4.75
C LYS A 45 1.41 11.03 -3.50
N TYR A 46 1.97 10.22 -2.60
CA TYR A 46 2.67 10.72 -1.42
C TYR A 46 3.90 11.56 -1.80
N VAL A 47 4.61 11.18 -2.87
CA VAL A 47 5.71 11.99 -3.43
C VAL A 47 5.20 13.32 -3.97
N GLN A 48 4.14 13.30 -4.79
CA GLN A 48 3.56 14.51 -5.37
C GLN A 48 3.08 15.51 -4.30
N LEU A 49 2.60 15.01 -3.17
CA LEU A 49 2.12 15.82 -2.05
C LEU A 49 3.24 16.26 -1.10
N GLY A 50 4.48 15.83 -1.30
CA GLY A 50 5.63 16.19 -0.48
C GLY A 50 5.69 15.47 0.87
N TYR A 51 4.91 14.40 1.08
CA TYR A 51 4.96 13.57 2.29
C TYR A 51 6.10 12.53 2.27
N LEU A 52 6.68 12.29 1.10
CA LEU A 52 7.67 11.24 0.87
C LEU A 52 8.65 11.69 -0.20
N ALA A 53 9.96 11.51 0.00
CA ALA A 53 10.92 11.79 -1.06
C ALA A 53 10.92 10.66 -2.12
N GLN A 54 11.26 10.99 -3.37
CA GLN A 54 11.25 10.01 -4.47
C GLN A 54 12.14 8.78 -4.19
N ASN A 55 13.32 9.00 -3.61
CA ASN A 55 14.25 7.92 -3.24
C ASN A 55 13.70 7.01 -2.13
N GLU A 56 12.89 7.54 -1.21
CA GLU A 56 12.21 6.75 -0.18
C GLU A 56 11.05 5.96 -0.78
N ALA A 57 10.31 6.53 -1.74
CA ALA A 57 9.29 5.80 -2.49
C ALA A 57 9.89 4.63 -3.30
N ASP A 58 11.04 4.88 -3.94
CA ASP A 58 11.73 3.87 -4.75
C ASP A 58 12.29 2.72 -3.89
N SER A 59 12.71 2.99 -2.64
CA SER A 59 13.21 1.94 -1.74
C SER A 59 12.10 1.04 -1.19
N MET A 60 10.86 1.54 -1.11
CA MET A 60 9.67 0.75 -0.74
C MET A 60 9.04 0.02 -1.92
N ARG A 61 9.50 0.30 -3.14
CA ARG A 61 8.95 -0.33 -4.35
C ARG A 61 9.28 -1.82 -4.35
N GLY A 62 8.24 -2.65 -4.34
CA GLY A 62 8.43 -4.11 -4.27
C GLY A 62 8.31 -4.67 -2.85
N ASP A 63 8.11 -3.82 -1.84
CA ASP A 63 7.98 -4.21 -0.44
C ASP A 63 6.65 -3.71 0.16
N ILE A 64 5.69 -4.64 0.25
CA ILE A 64 4.36 -4.37 0.82
C ILE A 64 4.46 -4.02 2.32
N GLU A 65 5.39 -4.64 3.04
CA GLU A 65 5.54 -4.41 4.47
C GLU A 65 6.12 -3.02 4.73
N ALA A 66 7.15 -2.62 3.99
CA ALA A 66 7.71 -1.28 4.05
C ALA A 66 6.66 -0.21 3.71
N TYR A 67 5.85 -0.44 2.66
CA TYR A 67 4.71 0.42 2.34
C TYR A 67 3.72 0.53 3.51
N ASN A 68 3.24 -0.57 4.06
CA ASN A 68 2.28 -0.56 5.17
C ASN A 68 2.86 0.14 6.41
N ASN A 69 4.15 -0.08 6.71
CA ASN A 69 4.84 0.59 7.81
C ASN A 69 4.90 2.11 7.62
N PHE A 70 5.15 2.58 6.40
CA PHE A 70 5.08 4.01 6.07
C PHE A 70 3.67 4.57 6.30
N ILE A 71 2.64 3.90 5.80
CA ILE A 71 1.24 4.33 5.98
C ILE A 71 0.85 4.40 7.45
N ASN A 72 1.25 3.40 8.25
CA ASN A 72 1.00 3.36 9.68
C ASN A 72 1.70 4.50 10.44
N LYS A 73 2.89 4.93 10.00
CA LYS A 73 3.59 6.09 10.59
C LYS A 73 2.91 7.42 10.27
N LEU A 74 2.24 7.52 9.12
CA LEU A 74 1.40 8.69 8.78
C LEU A 74 0.08 8.74 9.56
N ALA A 75 -0.26 7.69 10.32
CA ALA A 75 -1.51 7.61 11.07
C ALA A 75 -1.43 8.14 12.51
N GLY A 76 -0.37 8.88 12.84
CA GLY A 76 -0.25 9.65 14.09
C GLY A 76 -1.06 10.94 14.08
#